data_AF-A0A7S2EBN6-F1
#
_entry.id   AF-A0A7S2EBN6-F1
#
_cell.length_a   1.000
_cell.length_b   1.000
_cell.length_c   1.000
_cell.angle_alpha   90.00
_cell.angle_beta   90.00
_cell.angle_gamma   90.00
#
_symmetry.space_group_name_H-M   'P 1'
#
loop_
_entity.id
_entity.type
_entity.pdbx_description
1 polymer ?
#
loop_
_entity_poly.entity_id
_entity_poly.type
_entity_poly.pdbx_seq_one_letter_code
_entity_poly.pdbx_strand_id
1 'polypeptide(L)'
;MIRSRRIPPLLSRVTGDGITSALLVTSDGELLGTSTAASSLPGGAFQAEEKENPNSPDSAELPIDMAAVGALVAEVAADYHRLGNELQLLDPRGMQPAPVVASPQPGGSTPSGVKGKSSSSLKCLIVELDMGLVGVASAGSDCYVVALAEPKVEHGMLKARLTVLAAHVQEALSQLAEQP
;
A
#
# COMPACT_ATOMS: atom_id res chain seq x y z
N MET A 1 11.07 -13.75 12.22
CA MET A 1 10.76 -14.53 11.02
C MET A 1 9.24 -14.74 10.96
N ILE A 2 8.52 -13.91 10.20
CA ILE A 2 7.05 -13.86 10.20
C ILE A 2 6.51 -15.10 9.49
N ARG A 3 6.14 -16.14 10.25
CA ARG A 3 5.46 -17.34 9.75
C ARG A 3 3.94 -17.16 9.76
N SER A 4 3.44 -16.05 9.21
CA SER A 4 2.00 -15.76 9.28
C SER A 4 1.25 -16.55 8.22
N ARG A 5 0.86 -17.78 8.56
CA ARG A 5 -0.06 -18.64 7.79
C ARG A 5 -1.43 -17.99 7.49
N ARG A 6 -1.68 -16.76 7.97
CA ARG A 6 -2.96 -16.03 7.87
C ARG A 6 -2.94 -14.85 6.88
N ILE A 7 -1.78 -14.38 6.44
CA ILE A 7 -1.71 -13.25 5.48
C ILE A 7 -2.19 -13.65 4.08
N PRO A 8 -1.76 -14.79 3.49
CA PRO A 8 -2.20 -15.16 2.14
C PRO A 8 -3.72 -15.35 2.01
N PRO A 9 -4.42 -15.97 2.98
CA PRO A 9 -5.89 -16.04 2.96
C PRO A 9 -6.61 -14.68 3.01
N LEU A 10 -6.01 -13.65 3.62
CA LEU A 10 -6.60 -12.30 3.64
C LEU A 10 -6.43 -11.60 2.29
N LEU A 11 -5.27 -11.73 1.65
CA LEU A 11 -5.02 -11.18 0.32
C LEU A 11 -5.96 -11.80 -0.72
N SER A 12 -6.24 -13.10 -0.62
CA SER A 12 -7.17 -13.81 -1.52
C SER A 12 -8.62 -13.34 -1.40
N ARG A 13 -9.03 -12.76 -0.28
CA ARG A 13 -10.39 -12.19 -0.15
C ARG A 13 -10.60 -10.93 -0.97
N VAL A 14 -9.51 -10.28 -1.37
CA VAL A 14 -9.56 -9.00 -2.09
C VAL A 14 -9.42 -9.22 -3.60
N THR A 15 -8.80 -10.32 -4.00
CA THR A 15 -8.79 -10.81 -5.38
C THR A 15 -10.21 -11.19 -5.81
N GLY A 16 -10.60 -10.78 -7.03
CA GLY A 16 -11.97 -10.89 -7.54
C GLY A 16 -12.53 -9.54 -8.00
N ASP A 17 -13.65 -9.55 -8.74
CA ASP A 17 -14.32 -8.35 -9.28
C ASP A 17 -13.37 -7.44 -10.09
N GLY A 18 -12.50 -8.08 -10.89
CA GLY A 18 -11.51 -7.41 -11.73
C GLY A 18 -10.17 -7.12 -11.04
N ILE A 19 -10.00 -7.41 -9.74
CA ILE A 19 -8.69 -7.41 -9.08
C ILE A 19 -8.02 -8.77 -9.35
N THR A 20 -6.94 -8.75 -10.12
CA THR A 20 -6.22 -9.93 -10.57
C THR A 20 -5.22 -10.43 -9.54
N SER A 21 -4.53 -9.52 -8.84
CA SER A 21 -3.48 -9.88 -7.87
C SER A 21 -3.45 -8.91 -6.70
N ALA A 22 -3.02 -9.39 -5.54
CA ALA A 22 -2.75 -8.58 -4.36
C ALA A 22 -1.41 -9.00 -3.75
N LEU A 23 -0.61 -8.01 -3.35
CA LEU A 23 0.73 -8.18 -2.79
C LEU A 23 0.82 -7.44 -1.45
N LEU A 24 1.65 -7.97 -0.56
CA LEU A 24 2.11 -7.28 0.64
C LEU A 24 3.62 -7.10 0.52
N VAL A 25 4.06 -5.85 0.59
CA VAL A 25 5.45 -5.45 0.36
C VAL A 25 5.93 -4.59 1.52
N THR A 26 7.20 -4.71 1.91
CA THR A 26 7.83 -3.78 2.86
C THR A 26 8.15 -2.43 2.21
N SER A 27 8.48 -1.43 3.01
CA SER A 27 9.05 -0.16 2.52
C SER A 27 10.38 -0.33 1.81
N ASP A 28 11.12 -1.40 2.11
CA ASP A 28 12.38 -1.75 1.43
C ASP A 28 12.16 -2.46 0.08
N GLY A 29 10.91 -2.73 -0.30
CA GLY A 29 10.57 -3.46 -1.52
C GLY A 29 10.61 -4.99 -1.39
N GLU A 30 10.74 -5.53 -0.18
CA GLU A 30 10.70 -6.98 0.05
C GLU A 30 9.27 -7.50 -0.02
N LEU A 31 9.08 -8.56 -0.79
CA LEU A 31 7.77 -9.20 -0.95
C LEU A 31 7.47 -10.13 0.22
N LEU A 32 6.48 -9.77 1.04
CA LEU A 32 6.04 -10.54 2.21
C LEU A 32 4.96 -11.58 1.88
N GLY A 33 4.18 -11.34 0.83
CA GLY A 33 3.15 -12.28 0.40
C GLY A 33 2.42 -11.84 -0.86
N THR A 34 1.90 -12.82 -1.60
CA THR A 34 1.14 -12.61 -2.84
C THR A 34 -0.10 -13.48 -2.84
N SER A 35 -1.16 -12.99 -3.48
CA SER A 35 -2.32 -13.77 -3.86
C SER A 35 -2.73 -13.37 -5.27
N THR A 36 -2.96 -14.36 -6.12
CA THR A 36 -3.46 -14.16 -7.48
C THR A 36 -4.86 -14.77 -7.58
N ALA A 37 -5.78 -14.09 -8.24
CA ALA A 37 -7.10 -14.64 -8.54
C ALA A 37 -6.93 -15.78 -9.55
N ALA A 38 -7.44 -16.97 -9.23
CA ALA A 38 -7.42 -18.11 -10.15
C ALA A 38 -8.45 -17.99 -11.31
N SER A 39 -9.16 -16.87 -11.43
CA SER A 39 -10.29 -16.73 -12.35
C SER A 39 -9.92 -15.98 -13.65
N SER A 40 -9.76 -16.77 -14.71
CA SER A 40 -10.18 -16.47 -16.09
C SER A 40 -9.63 -15.22 -16.77
N LEU A 41 -8.34 -15.23 -17.13
CA LEU A 41 -7.89 -14.62 -18.37
C LEU A 41 -8.03 -15.65 -19.50
N PRO A 42 -8.80 -15.41 -20.58
CA PRO A 42 -8.53 -16.08 -21.86
C PRO A 42 -7.26 -15.44 -22.42
N GLY A 43 -6.09 -15.93 -21.98
CA GLY A 43 -4.79 -15.52 -22.52
C GLY A 43 -3.77 -14.95 -21.53
N GLY A 44 -3.68 -15.46 -20.29
CA GLY A 44 -2.62 -15.06 -19.38
C GLY A 44 -2.34 -16.14 -18.33
N ALA A 45 -1.40 -17.02 -18.65
CA ALA A 45 -0.97 -18.11 -17.80
C ALA A 45 -0.15 -17.58 -16.61
N PHE A 46 -0.82 -17.31 -15.48
CA PHE A 46 -0.17 -17.31 -14.17
C PHE A 46 -0.48 -18.63 -13.46
N GLN A 47 0.06 -19.72 -14.00
CA GLN A 47 0.19 -20.97 -13.27
C GLN A 47 1.67 -21.22 -13.00
N ALA A 48 2.03 -21.14 -11.72
CA ALA A 48 3.15 -21.90 -11.19
C ALA A 48 2.74 -23.38 -11.20
N GLU A 49 2.83 -24.03 -12.36
CA GLU A 49 2.95 -25.48 -12.45
C GLU A 49 4.19 -25.79 -13.28
N GLU A 50 5.22 -26.31 -12.61
CA GLU A 50 6.31 -27.07 -13.22
C GLU A 50 5.72 -28.26 -13.99
N LYS A 51 5.39 -28.03 -15.26
CA LYS A 51 5.23 -29.11 -16.22
C LYS A 51 5.84 -28.68 -17.55
N GLU A 52 7.13 -28.96 -17.64
CA GLU A 52 7.98 -28.82 -18.81
C GLU A 52 7.33 -29.51 -20.03
N ASN A 53 6.86 -28.72 -20.99
CA ASN A 53 6.42 -29.20 -22.30
C ASN A 53 7.20 -28.44 -23.38
N PRO A 54 8.18 -29.05 -24.07
CA PRO A 54 9.25 -28.31 -24.76
C PRO A 54 8.93 -27.88 -26.21
N ASN A 55 7.67 -27.69 -26.63
CA ASN A 55 7.36 -27.46 -28.06
C ASN A 55 6.23 -26.45 -28.33
N SER A 56 6.42 -25.17 -28.00
CA SER A 56 5.63 -24.08 -28.60
C SER A 56 6.51 -22.85 -28.91
N PRO A 57 6.54 -22.36 -30.17
CA PRO A 57 7.38 -21.24 -30.56
C PRO A 57 6.77 -19.88 -30.17
N ASP A 58 7.55 -19.13 -29.39
CA ASP A 58 7.89 -17.72 -29.61
C ASP A 58 6.78 -16.65 -29.60
N SER A 59 6.11 -16.52 -28.46
CA SER A 59 5.73 -15.22 -27.89
C SER A 59 6.02 -15.29 -26.39
N ALA A 60 7.29 -15.13 -26.02
CA ALA A 60 7.72 -15.14 -24.63
C ALA A 60 7.27 -13.83 -23.95
N GLU A 61 5.99 -13.76 -23.57
CA GLU A 61 5.57 -12.82 -22.53
C GLU A 61 6.32 -13.21 -21.26
N LEU A 62 7.35 -12.44 -20.93
CA LEU A 62 8.14 -12.68 -19.72
C LEU A 62 7.19 -12.66 -18.52
N PRO A 63 7.21 -13.69 -17.67
CA PRO A 63 6.37 -13.71 -16.48
C PRO A 63 6.70 -12.47 -15.65
N ILE A 64 5.68 -11.65 -15.39
CA ILE A 64 5.86 -10.44 -14.59
C ILE A 64 6.33 -10.87 -13.19
N ASP A 65 7.54 -10.48 -12.84
CA ASP A 65 8.07 -10.74 -11.52
C ASP A 65 7.38 -9.82 -10.49
N MET A 66 6.53 -10.44 -9.68
CA MET A 66 5.77 -9.76 -8.62
C MET A 66 6.69 -9.14 -7.56
N ALA A 67 7.90 -9.68 -7.36
CA ALA A 67 8.88 -9.07 -6.48
C ALA A 67 9.42 -7.77 -7.07
N ALA A 68 9.74 -7.74 -8.37
CA ALA A 68 10.15 -6.53 -9.06
C ALA A 68 9.05 -5.45 -9.07
N VAL A 69 7.78 -5.85 -9.29
CA VAL A 69 6.63 -4.93 -9.19
C VAL A 69 6.50 -4.37 -7.78
N GLY A 70 6.61 -5.23 -6.77
CA GLY A 70 6.56 -4.81 -5.36
C GLY A 70 7.66 -3.80 -5.02
N ALA A 71 8.90 -4.08 -5.43
CA ALA A 71 10.04 -3.20 -5.21
C ALA A 71 9.85 -1.83 -5.87
N LEU A 72 9.42 -1.82 -7.13
CA LEU A 72 9.14 -0.57 -7.87
C LEU A 72 8.04 0.25 -7.18
N VAL A 73 6.96 -0.41 -6.77
CA VAL A 73 5.84 0.25 -6.08
C VAL A 73 6.28 0.82 -4.73
N ALA A 74 7.13 0.11 -3.98
CA ALA A 74 7.65 0.58 -2.70
C ALA A 74 8.49 1.85 -2.88
N GLU A 75 9.37 1.88 -3.89
CA GLU A 75 10.16 3.07 -4.23
C GLU A 75 9.27 4.28 -4.55
N VAL A 76 8.29 4.09 -5.45
CA VAL A 76 7.35 5.15 -5.83
C VAL A 76 6.55 5.63 -4.62
N ALA A 77 6.02 4.72 -3.80
CA ALA A 77 5.26 5.06 -2.61
C ALA A 77 6.10 5.83 -1.59
N ALA A 78 7.37 5.46 -1.41
CA ALA A 78 8.31 6.15 -0.53
C ALA A 78 8.60 7.58 -1.01
N ASP A 79 8.76 7.78 -2.32
CA ASP A 79 8.97 9.10 -2.89
C ASP A 79 7.74 10.01 -2.72
N TYR A 80 6.53 9.50 -2.98
CA TYR A 80 5.31 10.27 -2.73
C TYR A 80 5.08 10.56 -1.23
N HIS A 81 5.47 9.63 -0.36
CA HIS A 81 5.43 9.85 1.08
C HIS A 81 6.41 10.96 1.50
N ARG A 82 7.64 10.96 0.98
CA ARG A 82 8.63 12.02 1.23
C ARG A 82 8.13 13.36 0.72
N LEU A 83 7.62 13.40 -0.50
CA LEU A 83 7.06 14.61 -1.11
C LEU A 83 5.87 15.15 -0.30
N GLY A 84 4.98 14.28 0.17
CA GLY A 84 3.86 14.67 1.04
C GLY A 84 4.32 15.39 2.31
N ASN A 85 5.40 14.90 2.94
CA ASN A 85 5.98 15.53 4.12
C ASN A 85 6.61 16.90 3.81
N GLU A 86 7.25 17.06 2.64
CA GLU A 86 7.80 18.34 2.20
C GLU A 86 6.68 19.37 1.95
N LEU A 87 5.56 18.95 1.34
CA LEU A 87 4.41 19.83 1.13
C LEU A 87 3.77 20.30 2.44
N GLN A 88 3.77 19.48 3.49
CA GLN A 88 3.24 19.89 4.79
C GLN A 88 4.01 21.07 5.39
N LEU A 89 5.32 21.17 5.17
CA LEU A 89 6.14 22.29 5.65
C LEU A 89 5.78 23.61 4.95
N LEU A 90 5.19 23.53 3.76
CA LEU A 90 4.77 24.69 2.98
C LEU A 90 3.37 25.17 3.34
N ASP A 91 2.60 24.45 4.18
CA ASP A 91 1.28 24.91 4.59
C ASP A 91 1.41 26.19 5.45
N PRO A 92 0.96 27.35 4.95
CA PRO A 92 1.08 28.62 5.67
C PRO A 92 0.31 28.63 7.00
N ARG A 93 -0.58 27.66 7.24
CA ARG A 93 -1.27 27.49 8.53
C ARG A 93 -0.38 26.98 9.65
N GLY A 94 0.76 26.33 9.32
CA GLY A 94 1.78 25.96 10.30
C GLY A 94 2.66 27.13 10.73
N MET A 95 2.69 28.21 9.94
CA MET A 95 3.44 29.42 10.21
C MET A 95 2.58 30.37 11.06
N GLN A 96 2.20 29.93 12.27
CA GLN A 96 1.58 30.83 13.22
C GLN A 96 2.57 31.96 13.53
N PRO A 97 2.23 33.24 13.25
CA PRO A 97 3.07 34.34 13.67
C PRO A 97 3.15 34.31 15.19
N ALA A 98 4.37 34.50 15.71
CA ALA A 98 4.66 34.58 17.14
C ALA A 98 3.60 35.45 17.85
N PRO A 99 3.13 35.06 19.06
CA PRO A 99 2.16 35.84 19.79
C PRO A 99 2.73 37.25 20.01
N VAL A 100 2.08 38.24 19.39
CA VAL A 100 2.30 39.64 19.70
C VAL A 100 2.06 39.83 21.19
N VAL A 101 3.12 40.18 21.89
CA VAL A 101 3.16 40.41 23.34
C VAL A 101 2.12 41.47 23.69
N ALA A 102 1.01 41.04 24.27
CA ALA A 102 0.01 41.93 24.87
C ALA A 102 -0.21 41.51 26.33
N SER A 103 0.50 42.22 27.21
CA SER A 103 0.22 42.50 28.62
C SER A 103 0.19 41.34 29.65
N PRO A 104 0.67 41.56 30.89
CA PRO A 104 0.73 40.53 31.91
C PRO A 104 -0.61 40.40 32.66
N GLN A 105 -1.27 39.25 32.52
CA GLN A 105 -2.37 38.81 33.39
C GLN A 105 -1.91 37.61 34.25
N PRO A 106 -2.07 37.65 35.58
CA PRO A 106 -1.72 36.54 36.45
C PRO A 106 -2.94 35.62 36.67
N GLY A 107 -2.83 34.38 36.21
CA GLY A 107 -3.67 33.28 36.70
C GLY A 107 -4.29 32.40 35.63
N GLY A 108 -3.94 31.11 35.66
CA GLY A 108 -4.82 30.04 35.15
C GLY A 108 -4.28 29.21 33.98
N SER A 109 -3.82 28.00 34.31
CA SER A 109 -3.80 26.79 33.48
C SER A 109 -3.17 26.87 32.08
N THR A 110 -1.93 26.37 32.00
CA THR A 110 -1.29 25.92 30.77
C THR A 110 -2.04 24.73 30.15
N PRO A 111 -2.58 24.80 28.92
CA PRO A 111 -2.86 23.60 28.15
C PRO A 111 -1.54 23.06 27.58
N SER A 112 -1.01 22.06 28.27
CA SER A 112 -0.06 21.09 27.71
C SER A 112 -0.77 20.35 26.56
N GLY A 113 -0.19 20.35 25.36
CA GLY A 113 -0.75 19.50 24.29
C GLY A 113 -0.49 19.88 22.83
N VAL A 114 0.67 20.43 22.45
CA VAL A 114 1.06 20.42 21.03
C VAL A 114 1.80 19.11 20.73
N LYS A 115 1.06 17.99 20.73
CA LYS A 115 1.54 16.69 20.22
C LYS A 115 0.79 16.37 18.94
N GLY A 116 0.92 17.24 17.95
CA GLY A 116 0.32 17.08 16.62
C GLY A 116 1.40 16.77 15.59
N LYS A 117 2.16 15.68 15.77
CA LYS A 117 3.01 15.16 14.69
C LYS A 117 2.10 14.47 13.68
N SER A 118 1.35 15.24 12.90
CA SER A 118 0.54 14.73 11.80
C SER A 118 1.48 14.39 10.65
N SER A 119 2.28 13.33 10.80
CA SER A 119 3.02 12.75 9.68
C SER A 119 2.01 12.46 8.58
N SER A 120 2.12 13.13 7.43
CA SER A 120 1.30 12.79 6.25
C SER A 120 1.63 11.37 5.82
N SER A 121 0.88 10.41 6.36
CA SER A 121 0.95 9.04 5.85
C SER A 121 0.22 8.99 4.52
N LEU A 122 0.91 8.45 3.51
CA LEU A 122 0.30 8.13 2.22
C LEU A 122 -0.77 7.07 2.49
N LYS A 123 -2.05 7.47 2.39
CA LYS A 123 -3.16 6.56 2.69
C LYS A 123 -3.41 5.59 1.54
N CYS A 124 -3.46 6.13 0.33
CA CYS A 124 -3.73 5.35 -0.88
C CYS A 124 -3.17 6.09 -2.10
N LEU A 125 -2.56 5.35 -3.00
CA LEU A 125 -2.13 5.77 -4.34
C LEU A 125 -2.85 4.88 -5.36
N ILE A 126 -3.29 5.45 -6.47
CA ILE A 126 -3.85 4.69 -7.60
C ILE A 126 -3.11 5.17 -8.84
N VAL A 127 -2.60 4.22 -9.61
CA VAL A 127 -1.85 4.45 -10.84
C VAL A 127 -2.60 3.76 -11.96
N GLU A 128 -3.00 4.53 -12.96
CA GLU A 128 -3.60 4.03 -14.19
C GLU A 128 -2.51 3.75 -15.22
N LEU A 129 -2.52 2.55 -15.78
CA LEU A 129 -1.60 2.06 -16.81
C LEU A 129 -2.42 1.62 -18.02
N ASP A 130 -1.80 1.56 -19.20
CA ASP A 130 -2.48 1.16 -20.44
C ASP A 130 -3.14 -0.24 -20.33
N MET A 131 -2.57 -1.12 -19.50
CA MET A 131 -3.03 -2.51 -19.33
C MET A 131 -3.87 -2.74 -18.07
N GLY A 132 -4.08 -1.72 -17.22
CA GLY A 132 -4.82 -1.89 -15.97
C GLY A 132 -4.54 -0.85 -14.90
N LEU A 133 -4.96 -1.15 -13.68
CA LEU A 133 -4.81 -0.27 -12.53
C LEU A 133 -3.89 -0.92 -11.48
N VAL A 134 -3.03 -0.10 -10.89
CA VAL A 134 -2.24 -0.46 -9.71
C VAL A 134 -2.69 0.42 -8.56
N GLY A 135 -3.24 -0.20 -7.52
CA GLY A 135 -3.57 0.50 -6.29
C GLY A 135 -2.61 0.12 -5.17
N VAL A 136 -2.24 1.11 -4.36
CA VAL A 136 -1.30 0.96 -3.25
C VAL A 136 -1.93 1.60 -2.02
N ALA A 137 -1.92 0.90 -0.88
CA ALA A 137 -2.37 1.46 0.40
C ALA A 137 -1.35 1.15 1.49
N SER A 138 -1.11 2.11 2.39
CA SER A 138 -0.25 1.90 3.55
C SER A 138 -0.98 1.03 4.58
N ALA A 139 -0.32 -0.06 5.00
CA ALA A 139 -0.82 -1.00 6.00
C ALA A 139 0.01 -0.94 7.30
N GLY A 140 0.74 0.16 7.53
CA GLY A 140 1.64 0.34 8.66
C GLY A 140 2.74 1.34 8.35
N SER A 141 3.70 1.49 9.28
CA SER A 141 4.87 2.37 9.09
C SER A 141 5.76 1.93 7.93
N ASP A 142 5.85 0.61 7.70
CA ASP A 142 6.89 0.03 6.84
C ASP A 142 6.32 -1.04 5.90
N CYS A 143 5.00 -1.03 5.64
CA CYS A 143 4.33 -2.02 4.81
C CYS A 143 3.27 -1.39 3.91
N TYR A 144 3.22 -1.89 2.67
CA TYR A 144 2.28 -1.50 1.64
C TYR A 144 1.51 -2.72 1.14
N VAL A 145 0.21 -2.53 0.96
CA VAL A 145 -0.65 -3.46 0.25
C VAL A 145 -0.82 -2.94 -1.17
N VAL A 146 -0.50 -3.79 -2.14
CA VAL A 146 -0.59 -3.49 -3.56
C VAL A 146 -1.67 -4.37 -4.18
N ALA A 147 -2.48 -3.83 -5.07
CA ALA A 147 -3.44 -4.58 -5.86
C ALA A 147 -3.29 -4.24 -7.34
N LEU A 148 -3.28 -5.28 -8.18
CA LEU A 148 -3.33 -5.19 -9.63
C LEU A 148 -4.75 -5.48 -10.08
N ALA A 149 -5.31 -4.63 -10.94
CA ALA A 149 -6.67 -4.73 -11.41
C ALA A 149 -6.80 -4.45 -12.90
N GLU A 150 -7.86 -4.97 -13.50
CA GLU A 150 -8.23 -4.70 -14.88
C GLU A 150 -8.63 -3.22 -15.08
N PRO A 151 -8.47 -2.66 -16.30
CA PRO A 151 -8.77 -1.26 -16.58
C PRO A 151 -10.27 -0.91 -16.44
N LYS A 152 -11.14 -1.92 -16.37
CA LYS A 152 -12.60 -1.74 -16.19
C LYS A 152 -13.01 -1.54 -14.73
N VAL A 153 -12.09 -1.72 -13.79
CA VAL A 153 -12.38 -1.61 -12.36
C VAL A 153 -12.53 -0.14 -11.98
N GLU A 154 -13.64 0.19 -11.32
CA GLU A 154 -13.87 1.53 -10.78
C GLU A 154 -12.83 1.91 -9.72
N HIS A 155 -12.20 3.07 -9.87
CA HIS A 155 -11.21 3.59 -8.91
C HIS A 155 -11.72 3.60 -7.46
N GLY A 156 -12.99 3.96 -7.27
CA GLY A 156 -13.64 3.97 -5.96
C GLY A 156 -13.71 2.59 -5.32
N MET A 157 -13.97 1.54 -6.12
CA MET A 157 -14.05 0.16 -5.66
C MET A 157 -12.67 -0.38 -5.27
N LEU A 158 -11.66 -0.17 -6.12
CA LEU A 158 -10.27 -0.56 -5.84
C LEU A 158 -9.77 0.11 -4.56
N LYS A 159 -9.99 1.42 -4.42
CA LYS A 159 -9.62 2.19 -3.22
C LYS A 159 -10.28 1.65 -1.96
N ALA A 160 -11.60 1.43 -1.99
CA ALA A 160 -12.34 0.95 -0.84
C ALA A 160 -11.81 -0.41 -0.36
N ARG A 161 -11.56 -1.33 -1.29
CA ARG A 161 -11.00 -2.66 -1.00
C ARG A 161 -9.60 -2.58 -0.41
N LEU A 162 -8.72 -1.81 -1.02
CA LEU A 162 -7.36 -1.61 -0.52
C LEU A 162 -7.34 -1.00 0.87
N THR A 163 -8.22 -0.02 1.13
CA THR A 163 -8.30 0.63 2.45
C THR A 163 -8.73 -0.35 3.53
N VAL A 164 -9.74 -1.18 3.25
CA VAL A 164 -10.20 -2.23 4.18
C VAL A 164 -9.12 -3.29 4.40
N LEU A 165 -8.45 -3.72 3.32
CA LEU A 165 -7.38 -4.71 3.40
C LEU A 165 -6.20 -4.19 4.23
N ALA A 166 -5.77 -2.96 3.96
CA ALA A 166 -4.70 -2.31 4.69
C ALA A 166 -5.02 -2.20 6.18
N ALA A 167 -6.26 -1.84 6.56
CA ALA A 167 -6.68 -1.81 7.96
C ALA A 167 -6.59 -3.19 8.63
N HIS A 168 -7.04 -4.25 7.95
CA HIS A 168 -6.95 -5.61 8.47
C HIS A 168 -5.51 -6.13 8.58
N VAL A 169 -4.66 -5.83 7.59
CA VAL A 169 -3.25 -6.20 7.62
C VAL A 169 -2.53 -5.45 8.73
N GLN A 170 -2.80 -4.15 8.88
CA GLN A 170 -2.26 -3.34 9.96
C GLN A 170 -2.62 -3.92 11.33
N GLU A 171 -3.90 -4.24 11.55
CA GLU A 171 -4.35 -4.87 12.80
C GLU A 171 -3.65 -6.21 13.06
N ALA A 172 -3.54 -7.06 12.03
CA ALA A 172 -2.85 -8.34 12.14
C ALA A 172 -1.34 -8.20 12.43
N LEU A 173 -0.68 -7.18 11.87
CA LEU A 173 0.73 -6.89 12.13
C LEU A 173 0.92 -6.28 13.53
N SER A 174 0.03 -5.39 13.98
CA SER A 174 0.07 -4.83 15.34
C SER A 174 -0.06 -5.91 16.41
N GLN A 175 -0.99 -6.86 16.25
CA GLN A 175 -1.13 -8.00 17.18
C GLN A 175 0.14 -8.86 17.24
N LEU A 176 0.87 -8.98 16.13
CA LEU A 176 2.11 -9.74 16.08
C LEU A 176 3.27 -9.01 16.76
N ALA A 177 3.30 -7.68 16.69
CA ALA A 177 4.33 -6.86 17.33
C ALA A 177 4.21 -6.83 18.87
N GLU A 178 3.02 -7.11 19.43
CA GLU A 178 2.75 -7.12 20.87
C GLU A 178 3.03 -8.46 21.57
N GLN A 179 3.50 -9.50 20.86
CA GLN A 179 3.85 -10.80 21.46
C GLN A 179 5.37 -10.89 21.76
N PRO A 180 5.80 -10.82 23.04
CA PRO A 180 7.20 -10.93 23.45
C PRO A 180 7.76 -12.36 23.38
#